data_AF-A0A0B6YJP0-F1
#
_entry.id   AF-A0A0B6YJP0-F1
#
_cell.length_a   1.000
_cell.length_b   1.000
_cell.length_c   1.000
_cell.angle_alpha   90.00
_cell.angle_beta   90.00
_cell.angle_gamma   90.00
#
_symmetry.space_group_name_H-M   'P 1'
#
loop_
_entity.id
_entity.type
_entity.pdbx_description
1 polymer ?
#
loop_
_entity_poly.entity_id
_entity_poly.type
_entity_poly.pdbx_seq_one_letter_code
_entity_poly.pdbx_strand_id
1 'polypeptide(L)'
;ISRLHAIRSEQSIVNPESAVQCSYCDCTLETRSMFQKHMNECHREKNALPFTCSMCQKGFFSLTGLRHHIEAHGGRQFVCNVCDARFQHKHNLKRHIVGVHRLRECPSC
;
A
#
# COMPACT_ATOMS: atom_id res chain seq x y z
N ILE A 1 -1.25 61.26 24.24
CA ILE A 1 -0.03 61.27 23.40
C ILE A 1 0.81 60.08 23.83
N SER A 2 0.44 58.86 23.43
CA SER A 2 0.82 58.19 22.17
C SER A 2 2.25 57.65 22.19
N ARG A 3 2.43 56.33 22.36
CA ARG A 3 3.17 55.52 21.38
C ARG A 3 2.78 54.05 21.45
N LEU A 4 2.16 53.62 20.37
CA LEU A 4 1.78 52.26 20.02
C LEU A 4 3.02 51.44 19.69
N HIS A 5 3.07 50.17 20.09
CA HIS A 5 3.60 49.11 19.22
C HIS A 5 2.48 48.09 18.99
N ALA A 6 2.00 48.11 17.76
CA ALA A 6 0.89 47.29 17.28
C ALA A 6 1.30 45.82 17.24
N ILE A 7 0.67 45.00 18.09
CA ILE A 7 0.58 43.56 17.87
C ILE A 7 -0.56 43.38 16.85
N ARG A 8 -0.19 43.25 15.57
CA ARG A 8 -1.13 42.85 14.51
C ARG A 8 -1.32 41.33 14.59
N SER A 9 -2.59 40.92 14.50
CA SER A 9 -3.19 39.67 13.99
C SER A 9 -2.23 38.49 13.75
N GLU A 10 -2.57 37.27 14.16
CA GLU A 10 -3.65 36.52 13.51
C GLU A 10 -4.50 35.70 14.48
N GLN A 11 -5.81 35.84 14.29
CA GLN A 11 -6.83 34.99 14.88
C GLN A 11 -6.60 33.54 14.42
N SER A 12 -6.15 32.66 15.32
CA SER A 12 -6.25 31.23 15.09
C SER A 12 -7.69 30.81 15.40
N ILE A 13 -8.60 31.03 14.44
CA ILE A 13 -9.86 30.30 14.40
C ILE A 13 -9.53 28.90 13.86
N VAL A 14 -8.80 28.10 14.63
CA VAL A 14 -8.72 26.66 14.40
C VAL A 14 -10.00 26.09 15.00
N ASN A 15 -10.92 25.70 14.13
CA ASN A 15 -12.15 25.03 14.51
C ASN A 15 -11.79 23.63 15.08
N PRO A 16 -11.96 23.34 16.38
CA PRO A 16 -11.38 22.15 17.02
C PRO A 16 -12.07 20.82 16.69
N GLU A 17 -13.19 20.82 15.96
CA GLU A 17 -14.06 19.64 15.87
C GLU A 17 -13.65 18.62 14.79
N SER A 18 -12.65 18.92 13.94
CA SER A 18 -12.21 18.02 12.86
C SER A 18 -10.74 17.61 12.91
N ALA A 19 -9.93 18.26 13.76
CA ALA A 19 -8.51 17.95 13.90
C ALA A 19 -8.30 16.78 14.88
N VAL A 20 -7.45 15.83 14.51
CA VAL A 20 -7.11 14.64 15.29
C VAL A 20 -5.67 14.76 15.79
N GLN A 21 -5.51 14.80 17.11
CA GLN A 21 -4.20 14.75 17.74
C GLN A 21 -3.65 13.32 17.75
N CYS A 22 -2.36 13.17 17.46
CA CYS A 22 -1.65 11.91 17.60
C CYS A 22 -1.48 11.52 19.09
N SER A 23 -1.72 10.26 19.42
CA SER A 23 -1.52 9.73 20.78
C SER A 23 -0.08 9.32 21.09
N TYR A 24 0.81 9.33 20.08
CA TYR A 24 2.20 8.87 20.17
C TYR A 24 3.22 10.00 19.97
N CYS A 25 2.79 11.20 19.56
CA CYS A 25 3.61 12.40 19.41
C CYS A 25 2.73 13.67 19.43
N ASP A 26 3.35 14.84 19.40
CA ASP A 26 2.66 16.13 19.52
C ASP A 26 2.06 16.64 18.20
N CYS A 27 1.99 15.81 17.15
CA CYS A 27 1.38 16.20 15.89
C CYS A 27 -0.15 16.30 16.00
N THR A 28 -0.71 17.40 15.52
CA THR A 28 -2.17 17.58 15.33
C THR A 28 -2.48 17.64 13.84
N LEU A 29 -3.37 16.77 13.38
CA LEU A 29 -3.64 16.55 11.95
C LEU A 29 -5.08 16.95 11.64
N GLU A 30 -5.26 17.85 10.68
CA GLU A 30 -6.55 18.48 10.39
C GLU A 30 -7.57 17.55 9.70
N THR A 31 -7.12 16.41 9.16
CA THR A 31 -7.98 15.46 8.46
C THR A 31 -7.66 14.02 8.82
N ARG A 32 -8.69 13.15 8.75
CA ARG A 32 -8.53 11.69 8.94
C ARG A 32 -7.53 11.09 7.96
N SER A 33 -7.50 11.56 6.70
CA SER A 33 -6.56 11.09 5.69
C SER A 33 -5.11 11.43 6.02
N MET A 34 -4.86 12.64 6.56
CA MET A 34 -3.53 13.04 7.03
C MET A 34 -3.12 12.27 8.28
N PHE A 35 -4.04 12.08 9.24
CA PHE A 35 -3.82 11.26 10.42
C PHE A 35 -3.42 9.82 10.05
N GLN A 36 -4.11 9.20 9.10
CA GLN A 36 -3.80 7.84 8.65
C GLN A 36 -2.42 7.73 7.99
N LYS A 37 -2.04 8.71 7.17
CA LYS A 37 -0.69 8.78 6.57
C LYS A 37 0.37 8.96 7.64
N HIS A 38 0.16 9.89 8.56
CA HIS A 38 1.04 10.14 9.70
C HIS A 38 1.24 8.89 10.57
N MET A 39 0.18 8.17 10.93
CA MET A 39 0.26 6.88 11.62
C MET A 39 1.11 5.85 10.84
N ASN A 40 0.95 5.80 9.51
CA ASN A 40 1.65 4.85 8.65
C ASN A 40 3.12 5.19 8.36
N GLU A 41 3.51 6.46 8.50
CA GLU A 41 4.85 6.94 8.16
C GLU A 41 5.70 7.19 9.41
N CYS A 42 5.10 7.71 10.47
CA CYS A 42 5.79 8.13 11.70
C CYS A 42 5.74 7.07 12.79
N HIS A 43 4.59 6.40 12.96
CA HIS A 43 4.34 5.46 14.05
C HIS A 43 4.14 4.01 13.60
N ARG A 44 4.25 3.75 12.30
CA ARG A 44 4.16 2.40 11.78
C ARG A 44 5.33 1.62 12.33
N GLU A 45 5.00 0.66 13.19
CA GLU A 45 5.96 -0.34 13.62
C GLU A 45 6.52 -0.99 12.34
N LYS A 46 7.78 -0.69 12.05
CA LYS A 46 8.43 -0.94 10.74
C LYS A 46 8.47 -2.43 10.37
N ASN A 47 8.11 -3.30 11.32
CA ASN A 47 8.05 -4.76 11.20
C ASN A 47 6.67 -5.37 11.53
N ALA A 48 5.63 -4.57 11.77
CA ALA A 48 4.28 -5.11 11.84
C ALA A 48 3.90 -5.62 10.44
N LEU A 49 3.94 -6.93 10.28
CA LEU A 49 3.49 -7.66 9.11
C LEU A 49 2.07 -8.14 9.40
N PRO A 50 1.03 -7.32 9.18
CA PRO A 50 -0.33 -7.63 9.64
C PRO A 50 -0.94 -8.87 8.98
N PHE A 51 -0.33 -9.39 7.91
CA PHE A 51 -0.84 -10.54 7.17
C PHE A 51 0.18 -11.67 7.23
N THR A 52 -0.17 -12.78 7.86
CA THR A 52 0.74 -13.91 8.09
C THR A 52 0.26 -15.15 7.34
N CYS A 53 1.20 -15.89 6.74
CA CYS A 53 0.91 -17.16 6.10
C CYS A 53 0.64 -18.25 7.15
N SER A 54 -0.53 -18.87 7.10
CA SER A 54 -0.88 -19.96 8.02
C SER A 54 -0.03 -21.23 7.82
N MET A 55 0.56 -21.42 6.63
CA MET A 55 1.37 -22.61 6.32
C MET A 55 2.82 -22.51 6.80
N CYS A 56 3.44 -21.32 6.73
CA CYS A 56 4.87 -21.15 7.05
C CYS A 56 5.18 -19.97 7.98
N GLN A 57 4.15 -19.30 8.51
CA GLN A 57 4.24 -18.17 9.44
C GLN A 57 5.02 -16.94 8.93
N LYS A 58 5.28 -16.87 7.62
CA LYS A 58 5.90 -15.70 7.00
C LYS A 58 4.90 -14.53 6.97
N GLY A 59 5.35 -13.36 7.44
CA GLY A 59 4.55 -12.14 7.45
C GLY A 59 4.69 -11.31 6.17
N PHE A 60 3.64 -10.55 5.84
CA PHE A 60 3.54 -9.67 4.68
C PHE A 60 2.88 -8.33 5.07
N PHE A 61 3.29 -7.27 4.39
CA PHE A 61 2.72 -5.92 4.57
C PHE A 61 1.37 -5.72 3.87
N SER A 62 0.95 -6.63 3.00
CA SER A 62 -0.31 -6.53 2.26
C SER A 62 -0.97 -7.89 2.02
N LEU A 63 -2.31 -7.90 1.94
CA LEU A 63 -3.09 -9.08 1.58
C LEU A 63 -2.74 -9.63 0.19
N THR A 64 -2.46 -8.74 -0.77
CA THR A 64 -2.04 -9.14 -2.12
C THR A 64 -0.70 -9.87 -2.09
N GLY A 65 0.25 -9.38 -1.29
CA GLY A 65 1.54 -10.05 -1.09
C GLY A 65 1.38 -11.43 -0.45
N LEU A 66 0.54 -11.55 0.59
CA LEU A 66 0.21 -12.83 1.21
C LEU A 66 -0.44 -13.81 0.21
N ARG A 67 -1.38 -13.33 -0.61
CA ARG A 67 -2.07 -14.15 -1.62
C ARG A 67 -1.11 -14.72 -2.66
N HIS A 68 -0.26 -13.89 -3.26
CA HIS A 68 0.76 -14.35 -4.20
C HIS A 68 1.72 -15.35 -3.55
N HIS A 69 2.06 -15.14 -2.28
CA HIS A 69 2.87 -16.10 -1.53
C HIS A 69 2.14 -17.44 -1.33
N ILE A 70 0.85 -17.44 -0.99
CA ILE A 70 0.07 -18.69 -0.84
C ILE A 70 0.00 -19.46 -2.16
N GLU A 71 -0.15 -18.78 -3.30
CA GLU A 71 -0.07 -19.42 -4.62
C GLU A 71 1.26 -20.15 -4.84
N ALA A 72 2.36 -19.68 -4.23
CA ALA A 72 3.67 -20.35 -4.27
C ALA A 72 3.66 -21.74 -3.65
N HIS A 73 2.90 -21.93 -2.56
CA HIS A 73 2.78 -23.22 -1.90
C HIS A 73 2.09 -24.25 -2.82
N GLY A 74 1.19 -23.78 -3.70
CA GLY A 74 0.53 -24.61 -4.72
C GLY A 74 1.38 -24.90 -5.97
N GLY A 75 2.62 -24.39 -6.05
CA GLY A 75 3.54 -24.63 -7.15
C GLY A 75 3.24 -23.85 -8.44
N ARG A 76 3.88 -24.25 -9.55
CA ARG A 76 3.71 -23.60 -10.87
C ARG A 76 2.51 -24.17 -11.60
N GLN A 77 1.39 -23.46 -11.51
CA GLN A 77 0.10 -23.90 -12.03
C GLN A 77 -0.19 -23.43 -13.45
N PHE A 78 0.49 -22.39 -13.94
CA PHE A 78 0.21 -21.80 -15.25
C PHE A 78 1.21 -22.29 -16.28
N VAL A 79 0.72 -23.03 -17.28
CA VAL A 79 1.55 -23.60 -18.35
C VAL A 79 1.36 -22.78 -19.62
N CYS A 80 2.45 -22.51 -20.34
CA CYS A 80 2.35 -21.93 -21.66
C CYS A 80 1.72 -22.94 -22.63
N ASN A 81 0.81 -22.48 -23.49
CA ASN A 81 0.18 -23.33 -24.51
C ASN A 81 1.03 -23.46 -25.78
N VAL A 82 2.15 -22.74 -25.88
CA VAL A 82 3.07 -22.76 -27.02
C VAL A 82 4.35 -23.53 -26.70
N CYS A 83 4.77 -23.56 -25.43
CA CYS A 83 5.94 -24.30 -24.97
C CYS A 83 5.72 -24.85 -23.55
N ASP A 84 6.62 -25.71 -23.07
CA ASP A 84 6.50 -26.32 -21.73
C ASP A 84 6.90 -25.39 -20.57
N ALA A 85 7.00 -24.07 -20.80
CA ALA A 85 7.31 -23.12 -19.75
C ALA A 85 6.19 -23.04 -18.71
N ARG A 86 6.55 -23.20 -17.43
CA ARG A 86 5.62 -23.17 -16.29
C ARG A 86 5.87 -21.94 -15.44
N PHE A 87 4.79 -21.28 -15.02
CA PHE A 87 4.79 -20.05 -14.26
C PHE A 87 3.95 -20.20 -12.99
N GLN A 88 4.36 -19.48 -11.96
CA GLN A 88 3.65 -19.44 -10.69
C GLN A 88 2.45 -18.49 -10.71
N HIS A 89 2.50 -17.44 -11.54
CA HIS A 89 1.43 -16.43 -11.63
C HIS A 89 0.99 -16.19 -13.07
N LYS A 90 -0.30 -15.93 -13.27
CA LYS A 90 -0.90 -15.64 -14.60
C LYS A 90 -0.25 -14.45 -15.32
N HIS A 91 0.08 -13.38 -14.60
CA HIS A 91 0.71 -12.20 -15.21
C HIS A 91 2.11 -12.51 -15.77
N ASN A 92 2.84 -13.45 -15.17
CA ASN A 92 4.14 -13.89 -15.67
C ASN A 92 4.00 -14.68 -16.96
N LEU A 93 3.01 -15.58 -17.04
CA LEU A 93 2.67 -16.29 -18.27
C LEU A 93 2.29 -15.30 -19.38
N LYS A 94 1.43 -14.31 -19.10
CA LYS A 94 1.01 -13.30 -20.08
C LYS A 94 2.22 -12.53 -20.63
N ARG A 95 3.10 -12.04 -19.75
CA ARG A 95 4.33 -11.36 -20.14
C ARG A 95 5.23 -12.26 -21.00
N HIS A 96 5.35 -13.53 -20.64
CA HIS A 96 6.11 -14.50 -21.42
C HIS A 96 5.51 -14.71 -22.82
N ILE A 97 4.19 -14.90 -22.95
CA ILE A 97 3.53 -15.08 -24.24
C ILE A 97 3.76 -13.85 -25.14
N VAL A 98 3.57 -12.64 -24.60
CA VAL A 98 3.74 -11.39 -25.37
C VAL A 98 5.21 -11.20 -25.79
N GLY A 99 6.16 -11.46 -24.89
CA GLY A 99 7.58 -11.22 -25.13
C GLY A 99 8.29 -12.30 -25.96
N VAL A 100 7.96 -13.56 -25.71
CA VAL A 100 8.63 -14.73 -26.31
C VAL A 100 7.86 -15.27 -27.51
N HIS A 101 6.53 -15.35 -27.42
CA HIS A 101 5.72 -15.98 -28.45
C HIS A 101 5.02 -14.99 -29.40
N ARG A 102 5.14 -13.67 -29.19
CA ARG A 102 4.53 -12.61 -30.02
C ARG A 102 3.08 -12.90 -30.43
N LEU A 103 2.35 -13.66 -29.64
CA LEU A 103 0.94 -13.96 -29.89
C LEU A 103 0.15 -12.73 -29.47
N ARG A 104 -0.31 -11.96 -30.47
CA ARG A 104 -1.37 -10.98 -30.25
C ARG A 104 -2.65 -11.78 -30.01
N GLU A 105 -3.12 -11.79 -28.76
CA GLU A 105 -4.46 -12.29 -28.46
C GLU A 105 -5.45 -11.52 -29.35
N CYS A 106 -6.18 -12.23 -30.22
CA CYS A 106 -7.28 -11.65 -30.95
C CYS A 106 -8.39 -11.37 -29.93
N PRO A 107 -8.84 -10.13 -29.72
CA PRO A 107 -9.84 -9.81 -28.69
C PRO A 107 -11.22 -10.40 -28.96
N SER A 108 -11.42 -11.03 -30.12
CA SER A 108 -12.74 -11.37 -30.66
C SER A 108 -12.79 -12.64 -31.52
N CYS A 109 -11.79 -13.52 -31.48
CA CYS A 109 -11.91 -14.89 -32.04
C CYS A 109 -11.53 -15.95 -31.01
#